data_AF-A0A6C0F8V8-F1
#
_entry.id   AF-A0A6C0F8V8-F1
#
_cell.length_a   1.000
_cell.length_b   1.000
_cell.length_c   1.000
_cell.angle_alpha   90.00
_cell.angle_beta   90.00
_cell.angle_gamma   90.00
#
_symmetry.space_group_name_H-M   'P 1'
#
loop_
_entity.id
_entity.type
_entity.pdbx_description
1 polymer ?
#
loop_
_entity_poly.entity_id
_entity_poly.type
_entity_poly.pdbx_seq_one_letter_code
_entity_poly.pdbx_strand_id
1 'polypeptide(L)'
;MSSYTNNTNNTNNNTNQNTGNSNNTISTTQNACNQRRINMLFNIPPVRLEKVSPYPDYTSQQLNMRRKVEILKHNKNSTKGRKLTAKETYALINRGNFRGNRLSCPEDSNIPLPTSRSGVPGPIMNLVEDKSVPLYNYITNTLSSAEEITEPKYEWLVYLLSNITCPESLLNVTRIASLMIKESISNSFTTYTYTTPVVYYLTGRNIPIDTSGVLVTAELNNLTSKIFYGDNLILNDYTFLSVNQPTFTISLQPNPSITESTYDYHAKIYAGYMTFSNVYLSTNPGFVYNIGLTYNASKLVDYSNVNIASDESTTIINNSTFSLVANIQDNYVIEGPTNCKLLNAPIMKSTTTFFNALNNSIGTISKSYDNTNIINLDVSVLYGENKYGSGNKYYIGNVFSPEITFQVGYTYKFIQSNSSNTGHPLRFSTTPNGSHNNGFEYLSGVFASGEAGEFGSYISIEITENTPSPLYYYCVNHSGMGSGRLPDPEPEPEPEPEPEPEPEPESEFIKYPPFSGPPVFIEPEPEPESEPEPEPEPEPEV
;
A
#
# COMPACT_ATOMS: atom_id res chain seq x y z
N MET A 1 59.57 -16.00 19.59
CA MET A 1 59.97 -16.81 18.43
C MET A 1 59.60 -18.25 18.78
N SER A 2 58.50 -18.78 18.20
CA SER A 2 57.92 -20.14 18.35
C SER A 2 56.40 -20.02 18.54
N SER A 3 55.49 -20.78 17.95
CA SER A 3 55.45 -21.68 16.78
C SER A 3 53.99 -22.17 16.77
N TYR A 4 53.47 -22.42 15.57
CA TYR A 4 52.14 -22.94 15.27
C TYR A 4 51.77 -24.23 16.03
N THR A 5 50.48 -24.40 16.30
CA THR A 5 49.76 -25.69 16.18
C THR A 5 48.30 -25.44 15.79
N ASN A 6 47.88 -26.00 14.64
CA ASN A 6 46.50 -26.29 14.27
C ASN A 6 46.08 -27.61 14.94
N ASN A 7 44.82 -27.75 15.39
CA ASN A 7 43.94 -28.84 14.92
C ASN A 7 42.48 -28.75 15.36
N THR A 8 41.59 -28.86 14.35
CA THR A 8 40.35 -29.66 14.23
C THR A 8 39.21 -29.64 15.25
N ASN A 9 38.02 -29.43 14.67
CA ASN A 9 36.70 -30.07 14.89
C ASN A 9 36.12 -30.14 16.30
N ASN A 10 34.98 -29.47 16.49
CA ASN A 10 33.91 -30.05 17.30
C ASN A 10 32.52 -29.63 16.80
N THR A 11 31.78 -30.60 16.28
CA THR A 11 30.33 -30.64 16.22
C THR A 11 29.77 -30.43 17.63
N ASN A 12 28.80 -29.54 17.83
CA ASN A 12 27.93 -29.61 19.00
C ASN A 12 26.51 -29.16 18.71
N ASN A 13 25.61 -30.06 19.09
CA ASN A 13 24.17 -30.00 19.17
C ASN A 13 23.65 -28.67 19.73
N ASN A 14 22.70 -28.07 19.02
CA ASN A 14 21.94 -26.95 19.53
C ASN A 14 20.59 -27.45 20.06
N THR A 15 20.63 -28.01 21.28
CA THR A 15 19.49 -28.04 22.18
C THR A 15 19.77 -27.05 23.28
N ASN A 16 19.10 -25.90 23.24
CA ASN A 16 18.87 -25.12 24.44
C ASN A 16 17.42 -24.64 24.43
N GLN A 17 16.64 -25.28 25.30
CA GLN A 17 15.48 -24.69 25.91
C GLN A 17 15.87 -23.36 26.53
N ASN A 18 15.03 -22.34 26.35
CA ASN A 18 15.00 -21.20 27.25
C ASN A 18 13.54 -20.95 27.66
N THR A 19 13.16 -21.59 28.76
CA THR A 19 12.14 -21.09 29.68
C THR A 19 12.71 -19.89 30.43
N GLY A 20 12.00 -18.76 30.46
CA GLY A 20 12.32 -17.67 31.39
C GLY A 20 12.16 -16.27 30.79
N ASN A 21 10.98 -15.70 31.05
CA ASN A 21 10.68 -14.28 31.20
C ASN A 21 11.84 -13.28 30.99
N SER A 22 11.81 -12.54 29.88
CA SER A 22 12.52 -11.27 29.75
C SER A 22 11.68 -10.32 28.90
N ASN A 23 11.20 -9.24 29.50
CA ASN A 23 10.84 -8.02 28.78
C ASN A 23 12.10 -7.52 28.05
N ASN A 24 12.38 -8.07 26.87
CA ASN A 24 13.43 -7.58 26.00
C ASN A 24 12.89 -6.34 25.30
N THR A 25 13.12 -5.18 25.90
CA THR A 25 13.09 -3.92 25.18
C THR A 25 14.23 -3.96 24.16
N ILE A 26 13.90 -4.36 22.93
CA ILE A 26 14.82 -4.37 21.81
C ILE A 26 15.34 -2.94 21.63
N SER A 27 16.66 -2.75 21.62
CA SER A 27 17.26 -1.42 21.42
C SER A 27 16.83 -0.85 20.07
N THR A 28 16.72 0.48 19.98
CA THR A 28 16.36 1.20 18.75
C THR A 28 17.22 0.79 17.54
N THR A 29 18.50 0.49 17.77
CA THR A 29 19.44 0.00 16.74
C THR A 29 19.09 -1.41 16.25
N GLN A 30 18.75 -2.34 17.15
CA GLN A 30 18.39 -3.70 16.75
C GLN A 30 17.07 -3.72 15.98
N ASN A 31 16.11 -2.89 16.38
CA ASN A 31 14.87 -2.68 15.63
C ASN A 31 15.14 -2.12 14.23
N ALA A 32 15.99 -1.09 14.09
CA ALA A 32 16.37 -0.54 12.80
C ALA A 32 17.08 -1.58 11.89
N CYS A 33 17.95 -2.41 12.46
CA CYS A 33 18.58 -3.52 11.73
C CYS A 33 17.56 -4.56 11.25
N ASN A 34 16.59 -4.92 12.08
CA ASN A 34 15.53 -5.87 11.71
C ASN A 34 14.62 -5.29 10.61
N GLN A 35 14.24 -4.02 10.73
CA GLN A 35 13.48 -3.29 9.70
C GLN A 35 14.20 -3.30 8.35
N ARG A 36 15.50 -2.91 8.36
CA ARG A 36 16.34 -2.94 7.15
C ARG A 36 16.46 -4.33 6.57
N ARG A 37 16.68 -5.36 7.41
CA ARG A 37 16.79 -6.76 6.98
C ARG A 37 15.54 -7.21 6.23
N ILE A 38 14.35 -6.92 6.77
CA ILE A 38 13.08 -7.35 6.16
C ILE A 38 12.83 -6.56 4.87
N ASN A 39 13.07 -5.24 4.85
CA ASN A 39 12.88 -4.42 3.66
C ASN A 39 13.78 -4.87 2.49
N MET A 40 15.03 -5.29 2.77
CA MET A 40 15.96 -5.78 1.75
C MET A 40 15.54 -7.12 1.10
N LEU A 41 14.66 -7.91 1.73
CA LEU A 41 14.18 -9.16 1.15
C LEU A 41 13.28 -8.95 -0.08
N PHE A 42 12.71 -7.74 -0.23
CA PHE A 42 11.68 -7.45 -1.22
C PHE A 42 12.01 -6.17 -2.01
N ASN A 43 13.25 -6.09 -2.50
CA ASN A 43 13.69 -4.99 -3.36
C ASN A 43 13.17 -5.16 -4.78
N ILE A 44 12.69 -4.06 -5.38
CA ILE A 44 12.42 -4.00 -6.81
C ILE A 44 13.81 -4.00 -7.50
N PRO A 45 14.07 -4.93 -8.43
CA PRO A 45 15.34 -4.92 -9.16
C PRO A 45 15.41 -3.62 -9.97
N PRO A 46 16.57 -2.93 -9.99
CA PRO A 46 16.71 -1.70 -10.75
C PRO A 46 16.46 -1.98 -12.24
N VAL A 47 15.81 -1.04 -12.93
CA VAL A 47 15.61 -1.14 -14.38
C VAL A 47 16.98 -1.17 -15.04
N ARG A 48 17.30 -2.27 -15.74
CA ARG A 48 18.53 -2.36 -16.52
C ARG A 48 18.25 -1.91 -17.95
N LEU A 49 19.03 -0.94 -18.42
CA LEU A 49 19.08 -0.58 -19.84
C LEU A 49 19.70 -1.73 -20.62
N GLU A 50 18.87 -2.60 -21.17
CA GLU A 50 19.30 -3.60 -22.14
C GLU A 50 19.42 -2.94 -23.51
N LYS A 51 20.66 -2.73 -23.98
CA LYS A 51 20.89 -2.24 -25.33
C LYS A 51 20.52 -3.33 -26.33
N VAL A 52 19.32 -3.24 -26.90
CA VAL A 52 18.87 -4.15 -27.96
C VAL A 52 19.77 -3.94 -29.19
N SER A 53 20.25 -5.05 -29.76
CA SER A 53 21.00 -5.00 -31.02
C SER A 53 20.13 -4.36 -32.11
N PRO A 54 20.64 -3.41 -32.92
CA PRO A 54 19.94 -2.92 -34.10
C PRO A 54 19.61 -4.01 -35.14
N TYR A 55 20.14 -5.22 -34.93
CA TYR A 55 19.99 -6.40 -35.77
C TYR A 55 19.47 -7.55 -34.90
N PRO A 56 18.16 -7.58 -34.59
CA PRO A 56 17.58 -8.59 -33.70
C PRO A 56 17.57 -10.00 -34.31
N ASP A 57 17.55 -10.10 -35.64
CA ASP A 57 17.53 -11.37 -36.37
C ASP A 57 18.89 -12.09 -36.40
N TYR A 58 19.95 -11.45 -35.89
CA TYR A 58 21.32 -11.97 -35.96
C TYR A 58 21.93 -12.08 -34.57
N THR A 59 22.56 -13.22 -34.30
CA THR A 59 23.31 -13.43 -33.05
C THR A 59 24.56 -12.55 -33.01
N SER A 60 24.99 -12.19 -31.79
CA SER A 60 26.26 -11.50 -31.57
C SER A 60 27.45 -12.24 -32.19
N GLN A 61 27.40 -13.58 -32.23
CA GLN A 61 28.43 -14.39 -32.88
C GLN A 61 28.46 -14.18 -34.40
N GLN A 62 27.31 -14.23 -35.09
CA GLN A 62 27.24 -14.01 -36.54
C GLN A 62 27.76 -12.63 -36.94
N LEU A 63 27.34 -11.59 -36.22
CA LEU A 63 27.76 -10.21 -36.46
C LEU A 63 29.27 -10.02 -36.22
N ASN A 64 29.82 -10.63 -35.15
CA ASN A 64 31.26 -10.60 -34.87
C ASN A 64 32.08 -11.38 -35.90
N MET A 65 31.59 -12.51 -36.38
CA MET A 65 32.21 -13.30 -37.44
C MET A 65 32.29 -12.47 -38.72
N ARG A 66 31.18 -11.86 -39.14
CA ARG A 66 31.11 -11.00 -40.32
C ARG A 66 32.10 -9.84 -40.26
N ARG A 67 32.17 -9.16 -39.10
CA ARG A 67 33.09 -8.04 -38.87
C ARG A 67 34.56 -8.47 -38.93
N LYS A 68 34.91 -9.58 -38.28
CA LYS A 68 36.30 -10.07 -38.24
C LYS A 68 36.78 -10.49 -39.64
N VAL A 69 35.94 -11.17 -40.42
CA VAL A 69 36.27 -11.52 -41.81
C VAL A 69 36.51 -10.27 -42.65
N GLU A 70 35.64 -9.26 -42.52
CA GLU A 70 35.79 -8.01 -43.28
C GLU A 70 37.08 -7.28 -42.94
N ILE A 71 37.45 -7.18 -41.65
CA ILE A 71 38.73 -6.59 -41.23
C ILE A 71 39.91 -7.34 -41.87
N LEU A 72 39.86 -8.67 -41.93
CA LEU A 72 40.95 -9.48 -42.51
C LEU A 72 41.11 -9.31 -44.02
N LYS A 73 40.06 -8.96 -44.75
CA LYS A 73 40.17 -8.62 -46.19
C LYS A 73 40.97 -7.34 -46.41
N HIS A 74 40.79 -6.36 -45.53
CA HIS A 74 41.48 -5.06 -45.61
C HIS A 74 42.82 -5.06 -44.88
N ASN A 75 43.06 -6.04 -44.00
CA ASN A 75 44.37 -6.30 -43.40
C ASN A 75 45.32 -6.95 -44.43
N LYS A 76 45.62 -6.20 -45.49
CA LYS A 76 46.72 -6.51 -46.40
C LYS A 76 47.99 -6.37 -45.58
N ASN A 77 48.68 -7.49 -45.36
CA ASN A 77 50.05 -7.51 -44.87
C ASN A 77 50.83 -6.35 -45.51
N SER A 78 51.38 -5.49 -44.64
CA SER A 78 52.39 -4.47 -44.92
C SER A 78 52.97 -4.55 -46.33
N THR A 79 52.73 -3.52 -47.14
CA THR A 79 53.32 -3.26 -48.46
C THR A 79 54.85 -3.12 -48.46
N LYS A 80 55.54 -3.52 -47.38
CA LYS A 80 57.01 -3.50 -47.25
C LYS A 80 57.72 -4.70 -47.89
N GLY A 81 57.02 -5.53 -48.67
CA GLY A 81 57.65 -6.43 -49.63
C GLY A 81 57.85 -5.73 -50.97
N ARG A 82 59.08 -5.68 -51.49
CA ARG A 82 59.41 -5.07 -52.79
C ARG A 82 58.50 -5.65 -53.88
N LYS A 83 57.63 -4.82 -54.46
CA LYS A 83 56.96 -5.15 -55.72
C LYS A 83 58.03 -5.18 -56.82
N LEU A 84 58.14 -6.29 -57.55
CA LEU A 84 59.04 -6.41 -58.68
C LEU A 84 58.65 -5.35 -59.73
N THR A 85 59.64 -4.61 -60.22
CA THR A 85 59.45 -3.66 -61.32
C THR A 85 59.14 -4.42 -62.61
N ALA A 86 58.49 -3.79 -63.59
CA ALA A 86 58.15 -4.43 -64.87
C ALA A 86 59.36 -5.10 -65.55
N LYS A 87 60.55 -4.51 -65.39
CA LYS A 87 61.81 -5.03 -65.92
C LYS A 87 62.29 -6.28 -65.19
N GLU A 88 62.10 -6.35 -63.87
CA GLU A 88 62.44 -7.53 -63.06
C GLU A 88 61.47 -8.67 -63.28
N THR A 89 60.18 -8.35 -63.42
CA THR A 89 59.15 -9.33 -63.79
C THR A 89 59.43 -9.92 -65.17
N TYR A 90 59.80 -9.10 -66.15
CA TYR A 90 60.21 -9.56 -67.47
C TYR A 90 61.49 -10.42 -67.43
N ALA A 91 62.48 -10.05 -66.61
CA ALA A 91 63.69 -10.84 -66.42
C ALA A 91 63.42 -12.21 -65.76
N LEU A 92 62.44 -12.30 -64.85
CA LEU A 92 62.03 -13.55 -64.21
C LEU A 92 61.22 -14.45 -65.15
N ILE A 93 60.37 -13.88 -66.01
CA ILE A 93 59.66 -14.60 -67.07
C ILE A 93 60.65 -15.20 -68.07
N ASN A 94 61.67 -14.43 -68.48
CA ASN A 94 62.70 -14.89 -69.42
C ASN A 94 63.68 -15.93 -68.82
N ARG A 95 63.70 -16.11 -67.50
CA ARG A 95 64.53 -17.13 -66.81
C ARG A 95 63.86 -18.50 -66.74
N GLY A 96 62.71 -18.69 -67.39
CA GLY A 96 62.13 -20.01 -67.67
C GLY A 96 61.60 -20.79 -66.45
N ASN A 97 61.60 -20.19 -65.25
CA ASN A 97 61.15 -20.86 -64.02
C ASN A 97 60.02 -20.12 -63.29
N PHE A 98 59.20 -19.37 -64.03
CA PHE A 98 58.01 -18.72 -63.46
C PHE A 98 56.81 -19.68 -63.50
N ARG A 99 56.48 -20.29 -62.35
CA ARG A 99 55.18 -20.95 -62.15
C ARG A 99 54.09 -19.89 -61.95
N GLY A 100 53.67 -19.28 -63.05
CA GLY A 100 52.49 -18.42 -63.09
C GLY A 100 51.24 -19.29 -63.02
N ASN A 101 50.71 -19.48 -61.81
CA ASN A 101 49.30 -19.72 -61.55
C ASN A 101 49.05 -19.77 -60.04
N ARG A 102 48.80 -18.60 -59.43
CA ARG A 102 47.68 -18.53 -58.49
C ARG A 102 46.50 -18.08 -59.33
N LEU A 103 45.72 -19.06 -59.81
CA LEU A 103 44.40 -18.81 -60.37
C LEU A 103 43.62 -18.00 -59.33
N SER A 104 43.12 -16.83 -59.73
CA SER A 104 42.16 -16.06 -58.92
C SER A 104 40.90 -16.91 -58.84
N CYS A 105 40.59 -17.45 -57.67
CA CYS A 105 39.31 -18.10 -57.45
C CYS A 105 38.22 -17.00 -57.54
N PRO A 106 37.15 -17.18 -58.33
CA PRO A 106 36.08 -16.17 -58.44
C PRO A 106 35.30 -15.94 -57.13
N GLU A 107 35.44 -16.85 -56.16
CA GLU A 107 34.63 -16.93 -54.94
C GLU A 107 35.52 -16.85 -53.68
N ASP A 108 36.34 -15.82 -53.56
CA ASP A 108 37.20 -15.61 -52.38
C ASP A 108 36.42 -15.56 -51.05
N SER A 109 35.10 -15.28 -51.09
CA SER A 109 34.22 -15.26 -49.90
C SER A 109 34.01 -16.62 -49.23
N ASN A 110 34.19 -17.73 -49.96
CA ASN A 110 33.97 -19.07 -49.44
C ASN A 110 35.24 -19.67 -48.81
N ILE A 111 36.35 -18.93 -48.79
CA ILE A 111 37.61 -19.37 -48.22
C ILE A 111 37.63 -19.03 -46.72
N PRO A 112 37.59 -20.02 -45.82
CA PRO A 112 37.63 -19.75 -44.39
C PRO A 112 38.98 -19.14 -43.97
N LEU A 113 38.94 -18.13 -43.10
CA LEU A 113 40.11 -17.47 -42.53
C LEU A 113 40.26 -17.83 -41.05
N PRO A 114 41.40 -18.37 -40.59
CA PRO A 114 41.57 -18.67 -39.18
C PRO A 114 41.67 -17.39 -38.34
N THR A 115 41.07 -17.37 -37.15
CA THR A 115 41.12 -16.23 -36.21
C THR A 115 42.54 -15.84 -35.78
N SER A 116 43.51 -16.75 -35.90
CA SER A 116 44.93 -16.42 -35.65
C SER A 116 45.44 -15.27 -36.55
N ARG A 117 44.81 -15.04 -37.71
CA ARG A 117 45.18 -13.95 -38.63
C ARG A 117 44.72 -12.58 -38.18
N SER A 118 43.79 -12.48 -37.22
CA SER A 118 43.29 -11.19 -36.72
C SER A 118 44.15 -10.62 -35.59
N GLY A 119 45.18 -11.34 -35.12
CA GLY A 119 46.05 -10.88 -34.04
C GLY A 119 45.34 -10.77 -32.68
N VAL A 120 44.17 -11.41 -32.52
CA VAL A 120 43.38 -11.39 -31.29
C VAL A 120 43.61 -12.71 -30.54
N PRO A 121 44.07 -12.68 -29.27
CA PRO A 121 44.25 -13.88 -28.45
C PRO A 121 42.95 -14.66 -28.26
N GLY A 122 43.00 -16.00 -28.37
CA GLY A 122 41.86 -16.89 -28.16
C GLY A 122 42.00 -18.22 -28.91
N PRO A 123 41.07 -19.17 -28.70
CA PRO A 123 41.04 -20.42 -29.44
C PRO A 123 40.91 -20.16 -30.95
N ILE A 124 41.70 -20.89 -31.75
CA ILE A 124 41.72 -20.74 -33.21
C ILE A 124 40.44 -21.36 -33.78
N MET A 125 39.63 -20.55 -34.46
CA MET A 125 38.44 -21.01 -35.18
C MET A 125 38.44 -20.44 -36.60
N ASN A 126 37.75 -21.13 -37.51
CA ASN A 126 37.62 -20.69 -38.91
C ASN A 126 36.50 -19.64 -39.03
N LEU A 127 36.85 -18.47 -39.55
CA LEU A 127 35.94 -17.40 -39.88
C LEU A 127 35.42 -17.59 -41.30
N VAL A 128 34.10 -17.58 -41.48
CA VAL A 128 33.44 -17.71 -42.79
C VAL A 128 32.72 -16.41 -43.11
N GLU A 129 32.80 -15.96 -44.36
CA GLU A 129 32.04 -14.79 -44.81
C GLU A 129 30.59 -15.17 -45.10
N ASP A 130 29.66 -14.64 -44.30
CA ASP A 130 28.24 -14.69 -44.63
C ASP A 130 27.76 -13.31 -45.07
N LYS A 131 27.53 -13.12 -46.38
CA LYS A 131 27.10 -11.83 -46.94
C LYS A 131 25.67 -11.46 -46.56
N SER A 132 24.86 -12.40 -46.06
CA SER A 132 23.51 -12.11 -45.56
C SER A 132 23.55 -11.36 -44.22
N VAL A 133 24.62 -11.54 -43.45
CA VAL A 133 24.82 -10.85 -42.17
C VAL A 133 25.32 -9.41 -42.43
N PRO A 134 24.64 -8.38 -41.89
CA PRO A 134 25.05 -7.00 -42.07
C PRO A 134 26.34 -6.66 -41.32
N LEU A 135 27.12 -5.72 -41.85
CA LEU A 135 28.34 -5.22 -41.22
C LEU A 135 27.99 -4.08 -40.26
N TYR A 136 27.88 -4.38 -38.96
CA TYR A 136 27.53 -3.37 -37.94
C TYR A 136 28.74 -2.60 -37.37
N ASN A 137 28.50 -1.41 -36.80
CA ASN A 137 29.46 -0.41 -36.27
C ASN A 137 30.18 0.53 -37.28
N TYR A 138 29.67 0.72 -38.51
CA TYR A 138 30.15 1.80 -39.42
C TYR A 138 29.34 3.10 -39.32
N ILE A 139 28.21 3.05 -38.63
CA ILE A 139 27.44 4.23 -38.28
C ILE A 139 27.75 4.49 -36.81
N THR A 140 28.44 5.59 -36.51
CA THR A 140 28.48 6.13 -35.16
C THR A 140 27.05 6.45 -34.77
N ASN A 141 26.48 5.77 -33.78
CA ASN A 141 25.20 6.19 -33.21
C ASN A 141 25.39 7.60 -32.63
N THR A 142 25.01 8.62 -33.40
CA THR A 142 25.00 10.03 -32.97
C THR A 142 23.67 10.41 -32.30
N LEU A 143 22.74 9.46 -32.15
CA LEU A 143 21.50 9.67 -31.43
C LEU A 143 21.60 8.99 -30.06
N SER A 144 22.10 9.76 -29.09
CA SER A 144 21.97 9.47 -27.66
C SER A 144 20.64 10.03 -27.16
N SER A 145 19.53 9.51 -27.66
CA SER A 145 18.24 9.74 -27.01
C SER A 145 18.14 8.72 -25.89
N ALA A 146 18.55 9.13 -24.68
CA ALA A 146 18.21 8.41 -23.46
C ALA A 146 16.76 8.76 -23.15
N GLU A 147 15.86 7.82 -23.38
CA GLU A 147 14.51 7.91 -22.82
C GLU A 147 14.65 7.58 -21.33
N GLU A 148 14.44 8.58 -20.48
CA GLU A 148 14.45 8.39 -19.04
C GLU A 148 13.15 7.66 -18.67
N ILE A 149 13.22 6.34 -18.52
CA ILE A 149 12.11 5.57 -17.96
C ILE A 149 12.03 5.98 -16.50
N THR A 150 11.09 6.87 -16.18
CA THR A 150 10.80 7.23 -14.80
C THR A 150 10.26 6.00 -14.07
N GLU A 151 11.00 5.52 -13.07
CA GLU A 151 10.52 4.44 -12.23
C GLU A 151 9.21 4.87 -11.53
N PRO A 152 8.19 4.00 -11.48
CA PRO A 152 7.00 4.29 -10.68
C PRO A 152 7.41 4.47 -9.22
N LYS A 153 7.17 5.67 -8.71
CA LYS A 153 7.38 6.05 -7.32
C LYS A 153 6.26 5.48 -6.46
N TYR A 154 6.50 4.32 -5.85
CA TYR A 154 5.55 3.73 -4.91
C TYR A 154 5.73 4.34 -3.52
N GLU A 155 4.64 4.73 -2.87
CA GLU A 155 4.63 5.17 -1.47
C GLU A 155 4.78 3.97 -0.51
N TRP A 156 4.25 2.80 -0.89
CA TRP A 156 4.36 1.55 -0.15
C TRP A 156 4.29 0.33 -1.08
N LEU A 157 4.74 -0.81 -0.57
CA LEU A 157 4.59 -2.14 -1.17
C LEU A 157 4.01 -3.11 -0.15
N VAL A 158 3.37 -4.17 -0.61
CA VAL A 158 2.80 -5.21 0.23
C VAL A 158 3.27 -6.57 -0.24
N TYR A 159 3.68 -7.40 0.71
CA TYR A 159 4.03 -8.79 0.48
C TYR A 159 3.03 -9.70 1.19
N LEU A 160 2.48 -10.67 0.46
CA LEU A 160 1.32 -11.45 0.88
C LEU A 160 1.71 -12.92 0.98
N LEU A 161 1.51 -13.52 2.16
CA LEU A 161 1.74 -14.95 2.38
C LEU A 161 0.55 -15.71 1.83
N SER A 162 0.69 -16.19 0.60
CA SER A 162 -0.39 -16.82 -0.16
C SER A 162 -0.81 -18.18 0.41
N ASN A 163 -2.10 -18.49 0.35
CA ASN A 163 -2.70 -19.77 0.80
C ASN A 163 -2.31 -20.17 2.24
N ILE A 164 -2.16 -19.18 3.12
CA ILE A 164 -1.68 -19.43 4.49
C ILE A 164 -2.83 -19.96 5.35
N THR A 165 -2.62 -21.11 5.99
CA THR A 165 -3.58 -21.66 6.95
C THR A 165 -3.41 -21.00 8.30
N CYS A 166 -4.47 -20.38 8.78
CA CYS A 166 -4.63 -19.73 10.06
C CYS A 166 -5.46 -20.65 10.96
N PRO A 167 -4.85 -21.42 11.88
CA PRO A 167 -5.60 -22.22 12.85
C PRO A 167 -6.31 -21.33 13.88
N GLU A 168 -7.41 -21.82 14.44
CA GLU A 168 -8.10 -21.15 15.55
C GLU A 168 -7.20 -21.06 16.79
N SER A 169 -6.88 -19.84 17.22
CA SER A 169 -6.09 -19.58 18.42
C SER A 169 -6.11 -18.09 18.75
N LEU A 170 -6.39 -17.76 20.01
CA LEU A 170 -6.22 -16.40 20.56
C LEU A 170 -4.81 -16.11 21.06
N LEU A 171 -3.96 -17.15 21.17
CA LEU A 171 -2.60 -17.05 21.70
C LEU A 171 -1.57 -17.01 20.57
N ASN A 172 -1.80 -17.77 19.50
CA ASN A 172 -0.90 -17.86 18.37
C ASN A 172 -1.38 -16.94 17.24
N VAL A 173 -0.53 -16.01 16.85
CA VAL A 173 -0.79 -15.09 15.74
C VAL A 173 -0.26 -15.68 14.44
N THR A 174 -1.11 -15.80 13.43
CA THR A 174 -0.68 -16.19 12.08
C THR A 174 -0.35 -14.94 11.27
N ARG A 175 0.91 -14.79 10.84
CA ARG A 175 1.28 -13.69 9.93
C ARG A 175 0.73 -13.97 8.54
N ILE A 176 0.04 -12.99 7.96
CA ILE A 176 -0.57 -13.11 6.63
C ILE A 176 0.01 -12.12 5.62
N ALA A 177 0.51 -10.96 6.06
CA ALA A 177 1.04 -9.95 5.15
C ALA A 177 2.17 -9.13 5.78
N SER A 178 2.93 -8.43 4.94
CA SER A 178 3.92 -7.44 5.33
C SER A 178 3.78 -6.18 4.46
N LEU A 179 3.50 -5.04 5.08
CA LEU A 179 3.45 -3.72 4.44
C LEU A 179 4.81 -3.03 4.62
N MET A 180 5.35 -2.49 3.53
CA MET A 180 6.66 -1.83 3.49
C MET A 180 6.51 -0.41 2.97
N ILE A 181 6.95 0.57 3.75
CA ILE A 181 6.91 1.98 3.40
C ILE A 181 8.15 2.35 2.58
N LYS A 182 7.94 3.04 1.46
CA LYS A 182 8.99 3.37 0.49
C LYS A 182 9.28 4.87 0.49
N GLU A 183 10.37 5.25 -0.18
CA GLU A 183 10.92 6.61 -0.15
C GLU A 183 9.97 7.69 -0.68
N SER A 184 8.98 7.32 -1.47
CA SER A 184 8.03 8.28 -2.05
C SER A 184 6.86 8.64 -1.14
N ILE A 185 6.77 8.06 0.06
CA ILE A 185 5.72 8.41 1.04
C ILE A 185 5.82 9.90 1.42
N SER A 186 4.71 10.63 1.34
CA SER A 186 4.66 12.04 1.72
C SER A 186 4.21 12.27 3.17
N ASN A 187 3.39 11.37 3.70
CA ASN A 187 2.73 11.56 5.00
C ASN A 187 3.51 10.84 6.11
N SER A 188 3.52 11.42 7.32
CA SER A 188 4.11 10.80 8.52
C SER A 188 3.23 9.72 9.14
N PHE A 189 1.95 9.70 8.79
CA PHE A 189 0.99 8.65 9.12
C PHE A 189 0.03 8.41 7.94
N THR A 190 -0.44 7.17 7.79
CA THR A 190 -1.40 6.80 6.73
C THR A 190 -2.34 5.70 7.23
N THR A 191 -3.62 5.79 6.84
CA THR A 191 -4.62 4.75 7.05
C THR A 191 -4.69 3.83 5.83
N TYR A 192 -4.61 2.52 6.08
CA TYR A 192 -4.70 1.49 5.07
C TYR A 192 -5.97 0.66 5.24
N THR A 193 -6.46 0.17 4.11
CA THR A 193 -7.49 -0.89 4.07
C THR A 193 -6.90 -2.07 3.34
N TYR A 194 -6.92 -3.25 3.97
CA TYR A 194 -6.42 -4.50 3.39
C TYR A 194 -7.56 -5.50 3.24
N THR A 195 -7.83 -5.95 2.01
CA THR A 195 -8.88 -6.94 1.73
C THR A 195 -8.26 -8.20 1.13
N THR A 196 -8.59 -9.38 1.67
CA THR A 196 -8.09 -10.67 1.19
C THR A 196 -9.22 -11.70 1.01
N PRO A 197 -9.19 -12.54 -0.03
CA PRO A 197 -10.07 -13.71 -0.13
C PRO A 197 -9.74 -14.75 0.95
N VAL A 198 -10.76 -15.42 1.46
CA VAL A 198 -10.64 -16.43 2.53
C VAL A 198 -11.44 -17.70 2.22
N VAL A 199 -10.87 -18.85 2.59
CA VAL A 199 -11.52 -20.16 2.57
C VAL A 199 -11.65 -20.66 3.99
N TYR A 200 -12.81 -21.19 4.35
CA TYR A 200 -12.99 -21.89 5.62
C TYR A 200 -12.79 -23.38 5.44
N TYR A 201 -12.22 -24.01 6.45
CA TYR A 201 -11.92 -25.43 6.47
C TYR A 201 -12.32 -26.03 7.81
N LEU A 202 -13.34 -26.89 7.78
CA LEU A 202 -13.85 -27.61 8.93
C LEU A 202 -13.55 -29.09 8.74
N THR A 203 -12.97 -29.72 9.76
CA THR A 203 -12.66 -31.15 9.76
C THR A 203 -13.09 -31.80 11.05
N GLY A 204 -13.39 -33.08 11.02
CA GLY A 204 -13.60 -33.90 12.20
C GLY A 204 -12.92 -35.24 12.06
N ARG A 205 -12.39 -35.76 13.17
CA ARG A 205 -11.73 -37.07 13.22
C ARG A 205 -12.43 -38.00 14.20
N ASN A 206 -12.50 -39.30 13.91
CA ASN A 206 -13.14 -40.28 14.80
C ASN A 206 -14.56 -39.86 15.24
N ILE A 207 -15.37 -39.38 14.29
CA ILE A 207 -16.74 -38.95 14.55
C ILE A 207 -17.66 -40.18 14.54
N PRO A 208 -18.51 -40.39 15.56
CA PRO A 208 -19.31 -41.61 15.62
C PRO A 208 -20.34 -41.76 14.50
N ILE A 209 -20.49 -42.97 13.99
CA ILE A 209 -21.21 -43.27 12.74
C ILE A 209 -22.71 -42.97 12.80
N ASP A 210 -23.30 -42.96 14.00
CA ASP A 210 -24.71 -42.65 14.26
C ASP A 210 -25.04 -41.15 14.22
N THR A 211 -24.04 -40.29 14.05
CA THR A 211 -24.18 -38.82 13.93
C THR A 211 -24.66 -38.35 12.54
N SER A 212 -25.02 -39.27 11.65
CA SER A 212 -25.52 -38.94 10.32
C SER A 212 -26.75 -38.02 10.38
N GLY A 213 -26.70 -36.89 9.68
CA GLY A 213 -27.74 -35.87 9.62
C GLY A 213 -27.56 -34.72 10.61
N VAL A 214 -26.66 -34.86 11.60
CA VAL A 214 -26.37 -33.80 12.57
C VAL A 214 -25.76 -32.59 11.86
N LEU A 215 -26.16 -31.39 12.28
CA LEU A 215 -25.64 -30.14 11.74
C LEU A 215 -24.51 -29.63 12.63
N VAL A 216 -23.38 -29.28 12.01
CA VAL A 216 -22.24 -28.65 12.67
C VAL A 216 -22.05 -27.27 12.08
N THR A 217 -22.17 -26.25 12.92
CA THR A 217 -21.95 -24.85 12.56
C THR A 217 -20.71 -24.33 13.27
N ALA A 218 -19.71 -23.90 12.51
CA ALA A 218 -18.59 -23.13 13.02
C ALA A 218 -18.90 -21.62 12.87
N GLU A 219 -18.73 -20.85 13.93
CA GLU A 219 -18.87 -19.39 13.90
C GLU A 219 -17.56 -18.73 14.27
N LEU A 220 -17.13 -17.78 13.43
CA LEU A 220 -15.92 -17.02 13.63
C LEU A 220 -16.14 -15.94 14.70
N ASN A 221 -15.36 -16.01 15.78
CA ASN A 221 -15.46 -15.13 16.93
C ASN A 221 -14.11 -14.45 17.22
N ASN A 222 -14.15 -13.33 17.94
CA ASN A 222 -12.98 -12.57 18.40
C ASN A 222 -11.91 -12.38 17.31
N LEU A 223 -12.35 -12.17 16.08
CA LEU A 223 -11.50 -11.95 14.92
C LEU A 223 -10.76 -10.62 15.09
N THR A 224 -9.45 -10.68 15.27
CA THR A 224 -8.63 -9.47 15.50
C THR A 224 -7.34 -9.53 14.69
N SER A 225 -6.84 -8.37 14.29
CA SER A 225 -5.49 -8.23 13.77
C SER A 225 -4.50 -8.05 14.91
N LYS A 226 -3.24 -8.37 14.59
CA LYS A 226 -2.07 -8.02 15.39
C LYS A 226 -1.02 -7.46 14.46
N ILE A 227 -0.79 -6.15 14.51
CA ILE A 227 0.20 -5.49 13.66
C ILE A 227 1.51 -5.38 14.41
N PHE A 228 2.62 -5.73 13.75
CA PHE A 228 3.95 -5.66 14.34
C PHE A 228 4.82 -4.69 13.56
N TYR A 229 5.49 -3.78 14.26
CA TYR A 229 6.59 -3.01 13.72
C TYR A 229 7.90 -3.81 13.93
N GLY A 230 8.30 -4.53 12.88
CA GLY A 230 9.39 -5.50 12.97
C GLY A 230 8.92 -6.71 13.78
N ASP A 231 9.54 -6.92 14.94
CA ASP A 231 9.15 -7.98 15.89
C ASP A 231 8.28 -7.45 17.04
N ASN A 232 8.07 -6.13 17.13
CA ASN A 232 7.33 -5.52 18.25
C ASN A 232 5.84 -5.39 17.91
N LEU A 233 5.00 -5.92 18.77
CA LEU A 233 3.55 -5.77 18.65
C LEU A 233 3.14 -4.31 18.91
N ILE A 234 2.31 -3.76 18.02
CA ILE A 234 1.62 -2.50 18.24
C ILE A 234 0.42 -2.77 19.16
N LEU A 235 0.46 -2.22 20.37
CA LEU A 235 -0.57 -2.49 21.39
C LEU A 235 -1.90 -1.79 21.12
N ASN A 236 -1.86 -0.61 20.49
CA ASN A 236 -3.03 0.20 20.15
C ASN A 236 -3.40 0.04 18.67
N ASP A 237 -3.72 -1.21 18.28
CA ASP A 237 -4.20 -1.54 16.94
C ASP A 237 -5.69 -1.18 16.80
N TYR A 238 -6.01 -0.20 15.96
CA TYR A 238 -7.38 0.28 15.69
C TYR A 238 -8.04 -0.38 14.47
N THR A 239 -7.42 -1.43 13.96
CA THR A 239 -7.92 -2.13 12.78
C THR A 239 -9.24 -2.81 13.09
N PHE A 240 -10.22 -2.59 12.22
CA PHE A 240 -11.51 -3.24 12.26
C PHE A 240 -11.56 -4.36 11.22
N LEU A 241 -11.95 -5.56 11.64
CA LEU A 241 -12.05 -6.72 10.74
C LEU A 241 -13.52 -7.02 10.43
N SER A 242 -13.81 -7.25 9.15
CA SER A 242 -15.11 -7.73 8.68
C SER A 242 -14.95 -8.88 7.70
N VAL A 243 -15.91 -9.80 7.70
CA VAL A 243 -15.97 -10.96 6.79
C VAL A 243 -17.35 -11.06 6.15
N ASN A 244 -17.42 -11.53 4.91
CA ASN A 244 -18.70 -11.70 4.22
C ASN A 244 -19.59 -12.80 4.84
N GLN A 245 -18.99 -13.92 5.27
CA GLN A 245 -19.70 -15.01 5.93
C GLN A 245 -19.05 -15.30 7.28
N PRO A 246 -19.67 -14.96 8.41
CA PRO A 246 -19.12 -15.27 9.73
C PRO A 246 -19.38 -16.71 10.17
N THR A 247 -20.31 -17.43 9.53
CA THR A 247 -20.71 -18.79 9.90
C THR A 247 -20.49 -19.78 8.76
N PHE A 248 -20.20 -21.03 9.14
CA PHE A 248 -20.01 -22.15 8.23
C PHE A 248 -20.68 -23.41 8.77
N THR A 249 -21.72 -23.87 8.08
CA THR A 249 -22.58 -24.98 8.45
C THR A 249 -22.49 -26.14 7.48
N ILE A 250 -22.31 -27.34 8.03
CA ILE A 250 -22.35 -28.61 7.32
C ILE A 250 -23.38 -29.55 7.94
N SER A 251 -23.85 -30.50 7.15
CA SER A 251 -24.58 -31.67 7.64
C SER A 251 -23.66 -32.89 7.53
N LEU A 252 -23.52 -33.65 8.62
CA LEU A 252 -22.74 -34.88 8.66
C LEU A 252 -23.41 -35.96 7.82
N GLN A 253 -22.68 -36.60 6.90
CA GLN A 253 -23.22 -37.57 5.95
C GLN A 253 -22.16 -38.63 5.62
N PRO A 254 -21.87 -39.56 6.55
CA PRO A 254 -20.86 -40.61 6.31
C PRO A 254 -21.22 -41.47 5.10
N ASN A 255 -20.20 -41.89 4.35
CA ASN A 255 -20.38 -42.82 3.24
C ASN A 255 -21.00 -44.15 3.77
N PRO A 256 -22.10 -44.63 3.17
CA PRO A 256 -22.74 -45.88 3.59
C PRO A 256 -21.85 -47.13 3.54
N SER A 257 -20.71 -47.06 2.84
CA SER A 257 -19.74 -48.15 2.73
C SER A 257 -18.82 -48.28 3.95
N ILE A 258 -18.85 -47.31 4.89
CA ILE A 258 -18.03 -47.35 6.11
C ILE A 258 -18.61 -48.39 7.06
N THR A 259 -17.78 -49.36 7.47
CA THR A 259 -18.15 -50.43 8.40
C THR A 259 -17.63 -50.20 9.83
N GLU A 260 -16.81 -49.16 10.02
CA GLU A 260 -16.26 -48.77 11.31
C GLU A 260 -17.31 -48.01 12.15
N SER A 261 -17.12 -47.99 13.47
CA SER A 261 -17.99 -47.24 14.39
C SER A 261 -17.77 -45.72 14.34
N THR A 262 -16.74 -45.27 13.62
CA THR A 262 -16.37 -43.86 13.48
C THR A 262 -15.97 -43.54 12.04
N TYR A 263 -15.98 -42.27 11.67
CA TYR A 263 -15.50 -41.77 10.39
C TYR A 263 -14.86 -40.39 10.52
N ASP A 264 -14.08 -40.02 9.52
CA ASP A 264 -13.52 -38.68 9.38
C ASP A 264 -14.33 -37.89 8.34
N TYR A 265 -14.48 -36.59 8.55
CA TYR A 265 -15.10 -35.71 7.55
C TYR A 265 -14.22 -34.47 7.32
N HIS A 266 -14.36 -33.87 6.15
CA HIS A 266 -13.77 -32.57 5.87
C HIS A 266 -14.61 -31.78 4.87
N ALA A 267 -14.64 -30.46 5.05
CA ALA A 267 -15.35 -29.55 4.16
C ALA A 267 -14.60 -28.23 4.02
N LYS A 268 -14.44 -27.77 2.78
CA LYS A 268 -13.91 -26.44 2.46
C LYS A 268 -14.98 -25.61 1.77
N ILE A 269 -15.05 -24.32 2.09
CA ILE A 269 -15.91 -23.37 1.39
C ILE A 269 -15.18 -22.05 1.17
N TYR A 270 -15.40 -21.44 0.01
CA TYR A 270 -15.01 -20.05 -0.21
C TYR A 270 -15.96 -19.13 0.58
N ALA A 271 -15.44 -18.48 1.62
CA ALA A 271 -16.22 -17.65 2.54
C ALA A 271 -16.32 -16.18 2.10
N GLY A 272 -15.73 -15.83 0.96
CA GLY A 272 -15.69 -14.47 0.42
C GLY A 272 -14.42 -13.73 0.83
N TYR A 273 -14.57 -12.45 1.11
CA TYR A 273 -13.47 -11.57 1.47
C TYR A 273 -13.47 -11.25 2.98
N MET A 274 -12.27 -11.09 3.51
CA MET A 274 -11.99 -10.50 4.81
C MET A 274 -11.34 -9.13 4.58
N THR A 275 -11.87 -8.11 5.24
CA THR A 275 -11.37 -6.74 5.14
C THR A 275 -10.89 -6.24 6.49
N PHE A 276 -9.65 -5.76 6.51
CA PHE A 276 -8.97 -5.05 7.59
C PHE A 276 -9.08 -3.55 7.25
N SER A 277 -10.03 -2.87 7.88
CA SER A 277 -10.23 -1.42 7.72
C SER A 277 -9.51 -0.66 8.83
N ASN A 278 -9.22 0.61 8.59
CA ASN A 278 -8.66 1.51 9.61
C ASN A 278 -7.29 1.06 10.17
N VAL A 279 -6.45 0.48 9.31
CA VAL A 279 -5.06 0.14 9.66
C VAL A 279 -4.24 1.44 9.70
N TYR A 280 -4.23 2.12 10.84
CA TYR A 280 -3.56 3.41 11.03
C TYR A 280 -2.11 3.23 11.48
N LEU A 281 -1.15 3.64 10.65
CA LEU A 281 0.27 3.39 10.89
C LEU A 281 1.10 4.66 10.70
N SER A 282 2.19 4.78 11.47
CA SER A 282 3.24 5.75 11.18
C SER A 282 3.97 5.33 9.91
N THR A 283 4.29 6.28 9.05
CA THR A 283 4.87 6.02 7.75
C THR A 283 6.12 6.84 7.57
N ASN A 284 7.27 6.17 7.57
CA ASN A 284 8.58 6.75 7.31
C ASN A 284 9.33 5.80 6.36
N PRO A 285 10.11 6.29 5.37
CA PRO A 285 10.81 5.41 4.45
C PRO A 285 11.60 4.30 5.16
N GLY A 286 11.37 3.07 4.72
CA GLY A 286 12.02 1.88 5.25
C GLY A 286 11.30 1.19 6.41
N PHE A 287 10.18 1.74 6.91
CA PHE A 287 9.35 1.07 7.90
C PHE A 287 8.64 -0.14 7.29
N VAL A 288 8.56 -1.22 8.07
CA VAL A 288 7.91 -2.48 7.71
C VAL A 288 7.01 -2.93 8.84
N TYR A 289 5.77 -3.24 8.47
CA TYR A 289 4.70 -3.70 9.34
C TYR A 289 4.27 -5.11 8.95
N ASN A 290 4.37 -6.07 9.88
CA ASN A 290 3.80 -7.39 9.69
C ASN A 290 2.35 -7.39 10.17
N ILE A 291 1.43 -7.85 9.33
CA ILE A 291 0.01 -7.98 9.66
C ILE A 291 -0.25 -9.43 10.02
N GLY A 292 -0.66 -9.63 11.28
CA GLY A 292 -1.06 -10.92 11.84
C GLY A 292 -2.56 -11.02 12.05
N LEU A 293 -3.05 -12.25 12.08
CA LEU A 293 -4.44 -12.63 12.30
C LEU A 293 -4.55 -13.57 13.48
N THR A 294 -5.54 -13.36 14.33
CA THR A 294 -5.90 -14.25 15.45
C THR A 294 -7.41 -14.23 15.67
N TYR A 295 -7.97 -15.37 16.05
CA TYR A 295 -9.41 -15.56 16.21
C TYR A 295 -9.69 -16.83 17.03
N ASN A 296 -10.92 -16.98 17.50
CA ASN A 296 -11.46 -18.27 17.96
C ASN A 296 -12.69 -18.65 17.13
N ALA A 297 -13.05 -19.92 17.08
CA ALA A 297 -14.32 -20.33 16.48
C ALA A 297 -15.16 -21.11 17.50
N SER A 298 -16.44 -20.78 17.61
CA SER A 298 -17.40 -21.61 18.33
C SER A 298 -17.87 -22.72 17.40
N LYS A 299 -18.15 -23.90 17.95
CA LYS A 299 -18.73 -25.02 17.22
C LYS A 299 -20.07 -25.33 17.88
N LEU A 300 -21.14 -25.14 17.13
CA LEU A 300 -22.50 -25.43 17.55
C LEU A 300 -22.95 -26.70 16.85
N VAL A 301 -23.56 -27.61 17.60
CA VAL A 301 -24.08 -28.88 17.10
C VAL A 301 -25.59 -28.87 17.28
N ASP A 302 -26.32 -29.02 16.17
CA ASP A 302 -27.77 -29.16 16.16
C ASP A 302 -28.15 -30.59 15.74
N TYR A 303 -28.80 -31.28 16.67
CA TYR A 303 -29.29 -32.64 16.55
C TYR A 303 -30.82 -32.71 16.63
N SER A 304 -31.54 -31.58 16.58
CA SER A 304 -33.02 -31.58 16.59
C SER A 304 -33.65 -32.46 15.50
N ASN A 305 -32.90 -32.70 14.42
CA ASN A 305 -33.31 -33.51 13.27
C ASN A 305 -32.90 -34.99 13.36
N VAL A 306 -32.17 -35.39 14.41
CA VAL A 306 -31.61 -36.75 14.55
C VAL A 306 -31.68 -37.22 16.01
N ASN A 307 -32.08 -38.48 16.23
CA ASN A 307 -32.00 -39.06 17.57
C ASN A 307 -30.59 -39.60 17.83
N ILE A 308 -29.75 -38.81 18.50
CA ILE A 308 -28.40 -39.20 18.93
C ILE A 308 -28.30 -39.25 20.46
N ALA A 309 -27.30 -39.98 20.98
CA ALA A 309 -26.96 -39.93 22.40
C ALA A 309 -26.31 -38.58 22.75
N SER A 310 -26.54 -38.06 23.96
CA SER A 310 -26.12 -36.70 24.36
C SER A 310 -24.60 -36.54 24.47
N ASP A 311 -23.88 -37.61 24.82
CA ASP A 311 -22.42 -37.68 24.86
C ASP A 311 -21.77 -37.45 23.50
N GLU A 312 -22.43 -37.86 22.42
CA GLU A 312 -21.92 -37.68 21.06
C GLU A 312 -21.78 -36.22 20.63
N SER A 313 -22.61 -35.32 21.16
CA SER A 313 -22.47 -33.88 20.90
C SER A 313 -21.12 -33.33 21.35
N THR A 314 -20.64 -33.76 22.52
CA THR A 314 -19.35 -33.35 23.07
C THR A 314 -18.19 -33.96 22.31
N THR A 315 -18.34 -35.21 21.85
CA THR A 315 -17.38 -35.88 20.98
C THR A 315 -17.22 -35.15 19.66
N ILE A 316 -18.32 -34.78 18.99
CA ILE A 316 -18.29 -34.02 17.73
C ILE A 316 -17.54 -32.70 17.92
N ILE A 317 -17.88 -31.92 18.96
CA ILE A 317 -17.24 -30.61 19.20
C ILE A 317 -15.73 -30.76 19.44
N ASN A 318 -15.34 -31.69 20.32
CA ASN A 318 -13.94 -31.87 20.71
C ASN A 318 -13.08 -32.43 19.57
N ASN A 319 -13.66 -33.29 18.74
CA ASN A 319 -12.96 -33.92 17.63
C ASN A 319 -13.05 -33.12 16.32
N SER A 320 -13.79 -32.01 16.30
CA SER A 320 -13.88 -31.12 15.14
C SER A 320 -12.94 -29.93 15.30
N THR A 321 -12.29 -29.52 14.21
CA THR A 321 -11.37 -28.38 14.16
C THR A 321 -11.75 -27.44 13.03
N PHE A 322 -11.73 -26.14 13.31
CA PHE A 322 -11.99 -25.09 12.31
C PHE A 322 -10.70 -24.31 12.03
N SER A 323 -10.43 -24.09 10.76
CA SER A 323 -9.30 -23.28 10.29
C SER A 323 -9.73 -22.38 9.14
N LEU A 324 -9.06 -21.24 9.03
CA LEU A 324 -9.26 -20.27 7.96
C LEU A 324 -8.01 -20.27 7.08
N VAL A 325 -8.16 -20.19 5.77
CA VAL A 325 -7.04 -20.04 4.84
C VAL A 325 -7.15 -18.65 4.21
N ALA A 326 -6.13 -17.81 4.42
CA ALA A 326 -6.07 -16.44 3.94
C ALA A 326 -5.22 -16.32 2.67
N ASN A 327 -5.39 -15.20 1.96
CA ASN A 327 -4.65 -14.83 0.74
C ASN A 327 -4.73 -15.91 -0.33
N ILE A 328 -5.94 -16.40 -0.59
CA ILE A 328 -6.23 -17.47 -1.54
C ILE A 328 -5.89 -17.04 -2.96
N GLN A 329 -5.01 -17.79 -3.62
CA GLN A 329 -4.65 -17.56 -5.02
C GLN A 329 -5.68 -18.15 -5.98
N ASP A 330 -5.71 -17.62 -7.20
CA ASP A 330 -6.59 -18.09 -8.28
C ASP A 330 -6.42 -19.59 -8.61
N ASN A 331 -5.23 -20.15 -8.39
CA ASN A 331 -4.91 -21.57 -8.62
C ASN A 331 -5.19 -22.48 -7.41
N TYR A 332 -5.72 -21.94 -6.30
CA TYR A 332 -6.01 -22.71 -5.10
C TYR A 332 -7.20 -23.63 -5.34
N VAL A 333 -7.00 -24.93 -5.11
CA VAL A 333 -8.03 -25.95 -5.31
C VAL A 333 -8.85 -26.12 -4.03
N ILE A 334 -10.14 -25.82 -4.11
CA ILE A 334 -11.11 -26.10 -3.04
C ILE A 334 -11.68 -27.51 -3.28
N GLU A 335 -11.17 -28.47 -2.52
CA GLU A 335 -11.67 -29.85 -2.55
C GLU A 335 -13.12 -29.92 -2.07
N GLY A 336 -13.91 -30.79 -2.72
CA GLY A 336 -15.27 -31.06 -2.31
C GLY A 336 -15.36 -31.66 -0.91
N PRO A 337 -16.53 -31.58 -0.26
CA PRO A 337 -16.72 -32.16 1.06
C PRO A 337 -16.67 -33.70 0.99
N THR A 338 -16.12 -34.33 2.04
CA THR A 338 -16.08 -35.79 2.23
C THR A 338 -16.80 -36.15 3.51
N ASN A 339 -17.69 -37.14 3.44
CA ASN A 339 -18.52 -37.62 4.56
C ASN A 339 -19.37 -36.53 5.23
N CYS A 340 -19.65 -35.44 4.51
CA CYS A 340 -20.53 -34.36 4.92
C CYS A 340 -21.05 -33.60 3.71
N LYS A 341 -22.03 -32.73 3.93
CA LYS A 341 -22.68 -31.89 2.93
C LYS A 341 -22.66 -30.44 3.36
N LEU A 342 -22.24 -29.56 2.46
CA LEU A 342 -22.29 -28.11 2.65
C LEU A 342 -23.74 -27.62 2.67
N LEU A 343 -24.12 -26.80 3.67
CA LEU A 343 -25.44 -26.19 3.74
C LEU A 343 -25.45 -24.70 3.37
N ASN A 344 -24.33 -23.99 3.56
CA ASN A 344 -24.20 -22.64 3.02
C ASN A 344 -24.14 -22.69 1.49
N ALA A 345 -24.90 -21.81 0.83
CA ALA A 345 -24.73 -21.59 -0.59
C ALA A 345 -23.32 -21.00 -0.83
N PRO A 346 -22.50 -21.58 -1.73
CA PRO A 346 -21.22 -20.98 -2.08
C PRO A 346 -21.49 -19.60 -2.69
N ILE A 347 -20.82 -18.56 -2.20
CA ILE A 347 -20.91 -17.23 -2.81
C ILE A 347 -20.27 -17.34 -4.20
N MET A 348 -21.09 -17.32 -5.25
CA MET A 348 -20.58 -17.21 -6.61
C MET A 348 -20.16 -15.77 -6.91
N LYS A 349 -18.86 -15.48 -6.82
CA LYS A 349 -18.15 -14.77 -7.89
C LYS A 349 -16.64 -14.94 -7.74
N SER A 350 -16.09 -15.55 -8.80
CA SER A 350 -14.70 -15.65 -9.24
C SER A 350 -13.59 -15.79 -8.19
N THR A 351 -12.84 -16.87 -8.32
CA THR A 351 -11.43 -16.90 -7.92
C THR A 351 -10.57 -15.82 -8.60
N THR A 352 -11.10 -15.04 -9.56
CA THR A 352 -10.37 -13.95 -10.21
C THR A 352 -10.26 -12.74 -9.30
N THR A 353 -9.03 -12.51 -8.86
CA THR A 353 -8.57 -11.31 -8.17
C THR A 353 -8.36 -10.19 -9.19
N PHE A 354 -9.08 -9.06 -9.05
CA PHE A 354 -8.76 -7.86 -9.83
C PHE A 354 -7.71 -7.03 -9.09
N PHE A 355 -6.52 -6.93 -9.68
CA PHE A 355 -5.42 -6.10 -9.24
C PHE A 355 -5.21 -4.92 -10.17
N ASN A 356 -5.20 -3.71 -9.60
CA ASN A 356 -4.51 -2.56 -10.19
C ASN A 356 -3.27 -2.25 -9.34
N ALA A 357 -2.18 -2.97 -9.63
CA ALA A 357 -0.81 -2.48 -9.66
C ALA A 357 0.10 -3.69 -10.00
N LEU A 358 0.66 -3.66 -11.20
CA LEU A 358 1.42 -4.76 -11.81
C LEU A 358 2.65 -5.12 -10.97
N ASN A 359 2.56 -6.23 -10.23
CA ASN A 359 3.40 -7.43 -10.34
C ASN A 359 3.14 -8.33 -9.13
N ASN A 360 2.28 -9.34 -9.33
CA ASN A 360 2.02 -10.50 -8.44
C ASN A 360 1.97 -10.25 -6.93
N SER A 361 0.77 -10.23 -6.34
CA SER A 361 0.44 -10.67 -4.97
C SER A 361 -1.08 -10.61 -4.79
N ILE A 362 -1.67 -11.28 -3.79
CA ILE A 362 -3.12 -11.47 -3.57
C ILE A 362 -3.65 -10.77 -2.33
N GLY A 363 -4.70 -9.95 -2.51
CA GLY A 363 -5.22 -8.96 -1.57
C GLY A 363 -4.90 -7.49 -1.96
N THR A 364 -5.91 -6.62 -1.95
CA THR A 364 -5.77 -5.20 -2.29
C THR A 364 -5.44 -4.41 -1.02
N ILE A 365 -4.33 -3.66 -1.01
CA ILE A 365 -4.14 -2.55 -0.05
C ILE A 365 -4.30 -1.25 -0.81
N SER A 366 -5.38 -0.53 -0.53
CA SER A 366 -5.60 0.82 -1.04
C SER A 366 -5.25 1.84 0.05
N LYS A 367 -4.67 2.97 -0.35
CA LYS A 367 -4.76 4.20 0.45
C LYS A 367 -6.25 4.47 0.58
N SER A 368 -6.79 4.50 1.80
CA SER A 368 -8.11 5.09 1.98
C SER A 368 -7.91 6.59 1.80
N TYR A 369 -8.29 7.15 0.66
CA TYR A 369 -8.80 8.52 0.68
C TYR A 369 -10.19 8.35 1.25
N ASP A 370 -10.32 8.66 2.54
CA ASP A 370 -11.53 8.39 3.30
C ASP A 370 -12.73 9.05 2.62
N ASN A 371 -13.63 8.24 2.07
CA ASN A 371 -15.04 8.59 1.88
C ASN A 371 -15.81 8.42 3.21
N THR A 372 -15.10 8.33 4.33
CA THR A 372 -15.70 8.34 5.66
C THR A 372 -15.80 9.80 6.09
N ASN A 373 -16.86 10.17 6.81
CA ASN A 373 -16.98 11.50 7.40
C ASN A 373 -15.97 11.69 8.56
N ILE A 374 -14.79 11.07 8.52
CA ILE A 374 -13.77 11.15 9.56
C ILE A 374 -12.56 11.89 9.00
N ILE A 375 -12.16 12.97 9.67
CA ILE A 375 -11.00 13.79 9.31
C ILE A 375 -9.92 13.55 10.36
N ASN A 376 -8.81 12.93 9.95
CA ASN A 376 -7.66 12.68 10.81
C ASN A 376 -6.68 13.86 10.75
N LEU A 377 -6.31 14.39 11.92
CA LEU A 377 -5.43 15.53 12.09
C LEU A 377 -4.26 15.15 13.00
N ASP A 378 -3.06 15.03 12.43
CA ASP A 378 -1.85 14.77 13.21
C ASP A 378 -1.49 15.97 14.09
N VAL A 379 -1.26 15.72 15.38
CA VAL A 379 -0.85 16.74 16.36
C VAL A 379 0.59 16.48 16.78
N SER A 380 1.40 17.53 16.74
CA SER A 380 2.74 17.55 17.34
C SER A 380 2.95 18.84 18.13
N VAL A 381 3.97 18.86 18.98
CA VAL A 381 4.31 20.03 19.80
C VAL A 381 5.71 20.49 19.46
N LEU A 382 5.85 21.78 19.15
CA LEU A 382 7.14 22.44 18.95
C LEU A 382 7.09 23.84 19.56
N TYR A 383 8.26 24.46 19.73
CA TYR A 383 8.35 25.85 20.17
C TYR A 383 7.80 26.80 19.09
N GLY A 384 7.06 27.81 19.50
CA GLY A 384 6.59 28.89 18.63
C GLY A 384 5.86 30.00 19.38
N GLU A 385 5.35 30.97 18.65
CA GLU A 385 4.72 32.18 19.20
C GLU A 385 3.37 32.44 18.53
N ASN A 386 2.32 32.57 19.34
CA ASN A 386 0.98 32.95 18.89
C ASN A 386 0.49 34.15 19.73
N LYS A 387 -0.78 34.55 19.58
CA LYS A 387 -1.36 35.69 20.33
C LYS A 387 -1.33 35.53 21.86
N TYR A 388 -1.06 34.33 22.37
CA TYR A 388 -0.89 34.05 23.80
C TYR A 388 0.58 34.02 24.25
N GLY A 389 1.52 34.41 23.38
CA GLY A 389 2.96 34.50 23.66
C GLY A 389 3.76 33.29 23.17
N SER A 390 5.06 33.29 23.47
CA SER A 390 6.02 32.26 23.05
C SER A 390 6.04 31.03 23.98
N GLY A 391 6.25 29.84 23.43
CA GLY A 391 6.33 28.59 24.19
C GLY A 391 6.03 27.36 23.33
N ASN A 392 5.72 26.23 23.97
CA ASN A 392 5.26 25.03 23.25
C ASN A 392 3.89 25.30 22.61
N LYS A 393 3.69 24.93 21.34
CA LYS A 393 2.45 25.11 20.58
C LYS A 393 2.08 23.84 19.83
N TYR A 394 0.79 23.65 19.59
CA TYR A 394 0.33 22.57 18.71
C TYR A 394 0.60 22.90 17.23
N TYR A 395 1.12 21.91 16.52
CA TYR A 395 1.13 21.85 15.07
C TYR A 395 0.14 20.78 14.66
N ILE A 396 -0.89 21.16 13.90
CA ILE A 396 -1.99 20.30 13.52
C ILE A 396 -2.00 20.17 12.00
N GLY A 397 -1.84 18.95 11.47
CA GLY A 397 -1.68 18.73 10.04
C GLY A 397 -0.46 19.47 9.46
N ASN A 398 0.62 19.58 10.24
CA ASN A 398 1.83 20.39 9.96
C ASN A 398 1.61 21.91 9.89
N VAL A 399 0.42 22.41 10.18
CA VAL A 399 0.17 23.86 10.27
C VAL A 399 0.37 24.33 11.70
N PHE A 400 1.02 25.48 11.88
CA PHE A 400 1.29 26.08 13.18
C PHE A 400 0.03 26.70 13.80
N SER A 401 -0.38 26.22 14.98
CA SER A 401 -1.54 26.73 15.75
C SER A 401 -2.76 27.12 14.89
N PRO A 402 -3.23 26.26 13.97
CA PRO A 402 -4.24 26.63 12.99
C PRO A 402 -5.59 26.87 13.66
N GLU A 403 -6.39 27.75 13.08
CA GLU A 403 -7.82 27.72 13.33
C GLU A 403 -8.44 26.51 12.62
N ILE A 404 -9.33 25.80 13.30
CA ILE A 404 -10.03 24.65 12.73
C ILE A 404 -11.49 25.03 12.51
N THR A 405 -11.92 25.08 11.25
CA THR A 405 -13.33 25.19 10.90
C THR A 405 -13.94 23.80 10.84
N PHE A 406 -14.86 23.53 11.76
CA PHE A 406 -15.56 22.25 11.84
C PHE A 406 -16.77 22.22 10.90
N GLN A 407 -16.93 21.13 10.16
CA GLN A 407 -18.09 20.87 9.31
C GLN A 407 -19.05 19.90 9.99
N VAL A 408 -20.34 20.26 10.02
CA VAL A 408 -21.40 19.40 10.57
C VAL A 408 -21.47 18.08 9.80
N GLY A 409 -21.63 16.98 10.53
CA GLY A 409 -21.70 15.62 9.99
C GLY A 409 -20.33 14.93 9.90
N TYR A 410 -19.24 15.61 10.24
CA TYR A 410 -17.89 15.03 10.29
C TYR A 410 -17.41 14.77 11.72
N THR A 411 -16.55 13.77 11.87
CA THR A 411 -15.81 13.46 13.08
C THR A 411 -14.34 13.84 12.88
N TYR A 412 -13.84 14.76 13.69
CA TYR A 412 -12.44 15.19 13.63
C TYR A 412 -11.64 14.46 14.68
N LYS A 413 -10.58 13.77 14.28
CA LYS A 413 -9.71 12.97 15.14
C LYS A 413 -8.32 13.59 15.21
N PHE A 414 -7.98 14.17 16.35
CA PHE A 414 -6.71 14.80 16.65
C PHE A 414 -5.75 13.78 17.25
N ILE A 415 -4.75 13.39 16.47
CA ILE A 415 -3.87 12.26 16.76
C ILE A 415 -2.65 12.76 17.53
N GLN A 416 -2.56 12.40 18.80
CA GLN A 416 -1.51 12.87 19.72
C GLN A 416 -0.38 11.85 19.91
N SER A 417 -0.23 10.93 18.95
CA SER A 417 0.71 9.81 19.04
C SER A 417 2.20 10.19 18.95
N ASN A 418 2.51 11.40 18.50
CA ASN A 418 3.88 11.88 18.42
C ASN A 418 4.41 12.18 19.84
N SER A 419 5.59 11.66 20.19
CA SER A 419 6.20 11.80 21.52
C SER A 419 6.36 13.24 22.00
N SER A 420 6.40 14.23 21.09
CA SER A 420 6.37 15.65 21.45
C SER A 420 5.12 16.06 22.24
N ASN A 421 4.02 15.33 22.12
CA ASN A 421 2.78 15.59 22.87
C ASN A 421 2.84 15.12 24.34
N THR A 422 3.94 14.51 24.79
CA THR A 422 4.08 14.07 26.20
C THR A 422 3.85 15.25 27.14
N GLY A 423 2.87 15.14 28.05
CA GLY A 423 2.50 16.22 28.97
C GLY A 423 1.69 17.37 28.33
N HIS A 424 1.26 17.21 27.07
CA HIS A 424 0.48 18.19 26.32
C HIS A 424 -0.83 17.58 25.79
N PRO A 425 -1.79 17.21 26.66
CA PRO A 425 -3.09 16.69 26.23
C PRO A 425 -3.97 17.82 25.66
N LEU A 426 -4.50 17.61 24.45
CA LEU A 426 -5.41 18.51 23.76
C LEU A 426 -6.85 18.27 24.22
N ARG A 427 -7.59 19.36 24.48
CA ARG A 427 -9.02 19.37 24.85
C ARG A 427 -9.76 20.48 24.14
N PHE A 428 -11.10 20.40 24.16
CA PHE A 428 -11.98 21.39 23.53
C PHE A 428 -12.66 22.28 24.57
N SER A 429 -12.97 23.52 24.20
CA SER A 429 -13.74 24.46 25.02
C SER A 429 -14.46 25.46 24.14
N THR A 430 -15.59 26.00 24.60
CA THR A 430 -16.25 27.16 23.99
C THR A 430 -15.57 28.48 24.33
N THR A 431 -14.63 28.47 25.28
CA THR A 431 -13.85 29.65 25.68
C THR A 431 -12.43 29.55 25.09
N PRO A 432 -11.91 30.61 24.43
CA PRO A 432 -10.53 30.61 23.97
C PRO A 432 -9.56 30.35 25.12
N ASN A 433 -8.55 29.51 24.88
CA ASN A 433 -7.58 29.05 25.88
C ASN A 433 -8.19 28.21 27.03
N GLY A 434 -9.44 27.75 26.89
CA GLY A 434 -10.09 26.78 27.77
C GLY A 434 -10.01 27.14 29.25
N SER A 435 -9.61 26.17 30.08
CA SER A 435 -9.51 26.33 31.54
C SER A 435 -8.48 27.37 31.99
N HIS A 436 -7.58 27.81 31.10
CA HIS A 436 -6.64 28.89 31.39
C HIS A 436 -7.25 30.29 31.22
N ASN A 437 -8.51 30.38 30.77
CA ASN A 437 -9.27 31.62 30.63
C ASN A 437 -10.70 31.47 31.19
N ASN A 438 -10.84 30.81 32.34
CA ASN A 438 -12.11 30.54 33.02
C ASN A 438 -13.13 29.71 32.21
N GLY A 439 -12.70 29.05 31.13
CA GLY A 439 -13.53 28.12 30.37
C GLY A 439 -13.64 26.74 31.02
N PHE A 440 -14.61 25.97 30.56
CA PHE A 440 -14.78 24.56 30.93
C PHE A 440 -14.46 23.65 29.72
N GLU A 441 -14.07 22.41 30.02
CA GLU A 441 -13.87 21.39 29.00
C GLU A 441 -15.22 21.05 28.34
N TYR A 442 -15.23 21.03 27.01
CA TYR A 442 -16.35 20.57 26.21
C TYR A 442 -16.24 19.06 26.01
N LEU A 443 -17.31 18.33 26.38
CA LEU A 443 -17.31 16.86 26.45
C LEU A 443 -18.29 16.20 25.47
N SER A 444 -19.29 16.93 24.96
CA SER A 444 -20.33 16.34 24.13
C SER A 444 -19.78 15.89 22.78
N GLY A 445 -20.00 14.63 22.40
CA GLY A 445 -19.45 14.06 21.17
C GLY A 445 -17.93 13.89 21.17
N VAL A 446 -17.25 14.10 22.32
CA VAL A 446 -15.80 13.99 22.45
C VAL A 446 -15.40 12.63 23.01
N PHE A 447 -14.40 12.00 22.41
CA PHE A 447 -13.83 10.73 22.86
C PHE A 447 -12.30 10.81 22.88
N ALA A 448 -11.67 10.45 23.99
CA ALA A 448 -10.21 10.40 24.12
C ALA A 448 -9.72 8.97 24.36
N SER A 449 -8.59 8.62 23.75
CA SER A 449 -7.96 7.30 23.87
C SER A 449 -6.46 7.45 24.06
N GLY A 450 -5.89 6.71 25.02
CA GLY A 450 -4.46 6.74 25.35
C GLY A 450 -3.99 8.03 26.04
N GLU A 451 -2.71 8.06 26.40
CA GLU A 451 -2.05 9.26 26.95
C GLU A 451 -1.32 10.02 25.83
N ALA A 452 -1.45 11.36 25.80
CA ALA A 452 -0.81 12.19 24.79
C ALA A 452 0.71 11.97 24.78
N GLY A 453 1.29 11.70 23.60
CA GLY A 453 2.69 11.32 23.43
C GLY A 453 2.91 9.81 23.32
N GLU A 454 1.93 8.98 23.66
CA GLU A 454 1.98 7.54 23.47
C GLU A 454 1.44 7.12 22.10
N PHE A 455 2.04 6.10 21.51
CA PHE A 455 1.61 5.56 20.23
C PHE A 455 0.13 5.17 20.26
N GLY A 456 -0.66 5.68 19.30
CA GLY A 456 -2.08 5.43 19.19
C GLY A 456 -2.96 6.44 19.94
N SER A 457 -2.39 7.33 20.77
CA SER A 457 -3.21 8.32 21.48
C SER A 457 -3.88 9.32 20.55
N TYR A 458 -5.13 9.67 20.87
CA TYR A 458 -5.90 10.68 20.15
C TYR A 458 -7.06 11.22 21.00
N ILE A 459 -7.59 12.35 20.55
CA ILE A 459 -8.91 12.84 20.96
C ILE A 459 -9.74 13.12 19.70
N SER A 460 -10.97 12.65 19.66
CA SER A 460 -11.90 12.87 18.56
C SER A 460 -13.14 13.62 19.00
N ILE A 461 -13.76 14.34 18.08
CA ILE A 461 -15.03 15.03 18.28
C ILE A 461 -15.94 14.81 17.08
N GLU A 462 -17.16 14.35 17.33
CA GLU A 462 -18.25 14.33 16.34
C GLU A 462 -18.93 15.70 16.29
N ILE A 463 -19.02 16.28 15.09
CA ILE A 463 -19.61 17.59 14.87
C ILE A 463 -21.07 17.41 14.43
N THR A 464 -21.98 17.90 15.26
CA THR A 464 -23.42 17.88 15.03
C THR A 464 -23.95 19.30 14.88
N GLU A 465 -25.22 19.44 14.51
CA GLU A 465 -25.92 20.75 14.52
C GLU A 465 -25.94 21.42 15.90
N ASN A 466 -25.75 20.65 16.98
CA ASN A 466 -25.71 21.14 18.35
C ASN A 466 -24.29 21.45 18.85
N THR A 467 -23.26 21.22 18.03
CA THR A 467 -21.89 21.54 18.40
C THR A 467 -21.68 23.06 18.30
N PRO A 468 -21.23 23.74 19.37
CA PRO A 468 -21.02 25.19 19.34
C PRO A 468 -20.02 25.61 18.26
N SER A 469 -20.26 26.77 17.66
CA SER A 469 -19.33 27.46 16.77
C SER A 469 -19.21 28.92 17.22
N PRO A 470 -18.02 29.42 17.60
CA PRO A 470 -16.72 28.73 17.53
C PRO A 470 -16.51 27.69 18.64
N LEU A 471 -15.70 26.67 18.34
CA LEU A 471 -15.16 25.71 19.30
C LEU A 471 -13.63 25.76 19.24
N TYR A 472 -12.98 25.88 20.40
CA TYR A 472 -11.54 26.05 20.52
C TYR A 472 -10.88 24.78 21.05
N TYR A 473 -9.62 24.57 20.68
CA TYR A 473 -8.77 23.57 21.31
C TYR A 473 -7.72 24.23 22.22
N TYR A 474 -7.35 23.57 23.31
CA TYR A 474 -6.35 24.05 24.27
C TYR A 474 -5.57 22.86 24.87
N CYS A 475 -4.45 23.15 25.55
CA CYS A 475 -3.73 22.15 26.33
C CYS A 475 -4.21 22.22 27.78
N VAL A 476 -4.48 21.08 28.42
CA VAL A 476 -4.91 21.05 29.84
C VAL A 476 -3.84 21.63 30.77
N ASN A 477 -2.57 21.32 30.47
CA ASN A 477 -1.46 21.59 31.38
C ASN A 477 -0.79 22.96 31.15
N HIS A 478 -0.96 23.56 29.97
CA HIS A 478 -0.14 24.70 29.53
C HIS A 478 -0.99 25.73 28.79
N SER A 479 -0.97 26.95 29.30
CA SER A 479 -1.67 28.09 28.71
C SER A 479 -1.10 28.46 27.34
N GLY A 480 -1.97 28.86 26.42
CA GLY A 480 -1.61 29.46 25.14
C GLY A 480 -1.18 28.49 24.05
N MET A 481 -1.33 27.17 24.25
CA MET A 481 -0.99 26.16 23.23
C MET A 481 -2.03 25.98 22.12
N GLY A 482 -3.25 26.46 22.36
CA GLY A 482 -4.39 26.36 21.46
C GLY A 482 -4.30 27.25 20.21
N SER A 483 -5.37 27.28 19.43
CA SER A 483 -5.52 28.22 18.31
C SER A 483 -5.43 29.66 18.83
N GLY A 484 -4.71 30.54 18.14
CA GLY A 484 -4.59 31.96 18.51
C GLY A 484 -5.83 32.83 18.26
N ARG A 485 -7.01 32.23 18.06
CA ARG A 485 -8.27 32.96 17.78
C ARG A 485 -8.80 33.61 19.05
N LEU A 486 -9.19 34.88 18.95
CA LEU A 486 -9.90 35.62 20.00
C LEU A 486 -11.42 35.50 19.77
N PRO A 487 -12.26 35.72 20.80
CA PRO A 487 -13.70 35.85 20.56
C PRO A 487 -13.93 36.95 19.53
N ASP A 488 -14.91 36.75 18.65
CA ASP A 488 -15.36 37.84 17.78
C ASP A 488 -15.84 39.00 18.68
N PRO A 489 -15.57 40.27 18.33
CA PRO A 489 -15.99 41.40 19.14
C PRO A 489 -17.52 41.36 19.32
N GLU A 490 -17.98 41.62 20.55
CA GLU A 490 -19.40 41.71 20.86
C GLU A 490 -20.04 42.75 19.91
N PRO A 491 -21.17 42.44 19.25
CA PRO A 491 -21.80 43.38 18.33
C PRO A 491 -22.10 44.68 19.09
N GLU A 492 -21.73 45.82 18.50
CA GLU A 492 -22.06 47.13 19.09
C GLU A 492 -23.57 47.19 19.34
N PRO A 493 -24.03 47.71 20.50
CA PRO A 493 -25.45 47.79 20.79
C PRO A 493 -26.14 48.57 19.67
N GLU A 494 -27.21 48.00 19.13
CA GLU A 494 -28.00 48.65 18.08
C GLU A 494 -28.38 50.07 18.53
N PRO A 495 -28.21 51.09 17.66
CA PRO A 495 -28.59 52.45 18.02
C PRO A 495 -30.07 52.50 18.37
N GLU A 496 -30.42 53.20 19.46
CA GLU A 496 -31.81 53.37 19.89
C GLU A 496 -32.66 53.84 18.69
N PRO A 497 -33.84 53.23 18.44
CA PRO A 497 -34.67 53.59 17.31
C PRO A 497 -35.06 55.07 17.40
N GLU A 498 -34.86 55.81 16.29
CA GLU A 498 -35.27 57.20 16.19
C GLU A 498 -36.78 57.34 16.45
N PRO A 499 -37.22 58.39 17.17
CA PRO A 499 -38.64 58.58 17.47
C PRO A 499 -39.45 58.73 16.18
N GLU A 500 -40.54 57.97 16.07
CA GLU A 500 -41.44 57.98 14.91
C GLU A 500 -41.92 59.41 14.58
N PRO A 501 -41.94 59.82 13.30
CA PRO A 501 -42.43 61.13 12.91
C PRO A 501 -43.95 61.26 13.12
N GLU A 502 -44.38 62.41 13.63
CA GLU A 502 -45.80 62.72 13.85
C GLU A 502 -46.62 62.62 12.55
N PRO A 503 -47.85 62.06 12.58
CA PRO A 503 -48.65 61.85 11.38
C PRO A 503 -49.15 63.17 10.77
N GLU A 504 -48.96 63.31 9.45
CA GLU A 504 -49.46 64.45 8.66
C GLU A 504 -51.01 64.44 8.53
N PRO A 505 -51.67 65.61 8.44
CA PRO A 505 -53.13 65.70 8.40
C PRO A 505 -53.71 65.38 7.01
N GLU A 506 -54.77 64.57 6.99
CA GLU A 506 -55.49 64.15 5.78
C GLU A 506 -56.17 65.32 5.05
N SER A 507 -55.95 65.44 3.73
CA SER A 507 -56.56 66.46 2.87
C SER A 507 -57.94 66.03 2.34
N GLU A 508 -58.97 66.85 2.57
CA GLU A 508 -60.34 66.66 2.07
C GLU A 508 -60.44 66.77 0.53
N PHE A 509 -61.10 65.80 -0.10
CA PHE A 509 -61.42 65.75 -1.54
C PHE A 509 -62.61 66.66 -1.88
N ILE A 510 -62.39 67.73 -2.67
CA ILE A 510 -63.45 68.48 -3.35
C ILE A 510 -63.57 68.01 -4.81
N LYS A 511 -64.80 67.71 -5.25
CA LYS A 511 -65.18 67.23 -6.59
C LYS A 511 -65.39 68.35 -7.62
N TYR A 512 -65.28 67.93 -8.90
CA TYR A 512 -65.84 68.44 -10.19
C TYR A 512 -64.85 69.12 -11.15
N PRO A 513 -65.08 69.13 -12.48
CA PRO A 513 -65.67 68.13 -13.40
C PRO A 513 -64.74 67.88 -14.65
N PRO A 514 -65.11 67.06 -15.65
CA PRO A 514 -64.16 66.46 -16.61
C PRO A 514 -64.03 67.26 -17.91
N PHE A 515 -62.87 67.23 -18.59
CA PHE A 515 -62.84 67.33 -20.08
C PHE A 515 -61.52 66.87 -20.72
N SER A 516 -61.69 65.91 -21.64
CA SER A 516 -60.97 65.53 -22.86
C SER A 516 -59.46 65.80 -23.04
N GLY A 517 -58.70 64.70 -23.12
CA GLY A 517 -57.47 64.57 -23.91
C GLY A 517 -57.20 63.07 -24.18
N PRO A 518 -56.74 62.67 -25.38
CA PRO A 518 -56.53 61.25 -25.74
C PRO A 518 -55.31 60.64 -25.04
N PRO A 519 -55.21 59.30 -24.96
CA PRO A 519 -54.42 58.60 -23.96
C PRO A 519 -52.93 58.62 -24.30
N VAL A 520 -52.10 59.04 -23.35
CA VAL A 520 -50.65 58.78 -23.39
C VAL A 520 -50.42 57.52 -22.57
N PHE A 521 -50.00 56.46 -23.27
CA PHE A 521 -49.45 55.25 -22.67
C PHE A 521 -48.20 55.64 -21.88
N ILE A 522 -48.25 55.48 -20.55
CA ILE A 522 -47.06 55.48 -19.70
C ILE A 522 -46.79 54.01 -19.40
N GLU A 523 -45.67 53.52 -19.92
CA GLU A 523 -45.16 52.17 -19.66
C GLU A 523 -44.76 52.03 -18.18
N PRO A 524 -44.92 50.83 -17.58
CA PRO A 524 -44.58 50.60 -16.18
C PRO A 524 -43.06 50.73 -15.95
N GLU A 525 -42.70 51.33 -14.81
CA GLU A 525 -41.31 51.43 -14.34
C GLU A 525 -40.62 50.05 -14.27
N PRO A 526 -39.34 49.96 -14.66
CA PRO A 526 -38.59 48.70 -14.64
C PRO A 526 -38.22 48.27 -13.22
N GLU A 527 -38.23 46.96 -12.99
CA GLU A 527 -37.73 46.32 -11.76
C GLU A 527 -36.27 46.70 -11.48
N PRO A 528 -35.86 46.80 -10.20
CA PRO A 528 -34.50 47.22 -9.82
C PRO A 528 -33.43 46.23 -10.33
N GLU A 529 -32.36 46.77 -10.90
CA GLU A 529 -31.20 46.02 -11.41
C GLU A 529 -30.48 45.23 -10.31
N SER A 530 -30.01 44.03 -10.67
CA SER A 530 -29.18 43.15 -9.83
C SER A 530 -27.83 43.79 -9.50
N GLU A 531 -27.38 43.65 -8.24
CA GLU A 531 -26.06 44.10 -7.78
C GLU A 531 -24.91 43.54 -8.64
N PRO A 532 -23.83 44.30 -8.88
CA PRO A 532 -22.71 43.86 -9.70
C PRO A 532 -21.80 42.87 -8.96
N GLU A 533 -21.31 41.85 -9.69
CA GLU A 533 -20.30 40.89 -9.21
C GLU A 533 -18.99 41.58 -8.79
N PRO A 534 -18.28 41.05 -7.77
CA PRO A 534 -17.02 41.63 -7.30
C PRO A 534 -15.87 41.40 -8.30
N GLU A 535 -15.01 42.42 -8.44
CA GLU A 535 -13.83 42.42 -9.32
C GLU A 535 -12.80 41.32 -8.98
N PRO A 536 -12.09 40.76 -9.98
CA PRO A 536 -11.03 39.77 -9.76
C PRO A 536 -9.73 40.40 -9.25
N GLU A 537 -9.07 39.73 -8.29
CA GLU A 537 -7.78 40.13 -7.71
C GLU A 537 -6.63 40.16 -8.75
N PRO A 538 -5.64 41.08 -8.61
CA PRO A 538 -4.54 41.20 -9.55
C PRO A 538 -3.48 40.10 -9.39
N GLU A 539 -2.98 39.59 -10.52
CA GLU A 539 -1.88 38.61 -10.59
C GLU A 539 -0.55 39.19 -10.05
N PRO A 540 0.32 38.35 -9.46
CA PRO A 540 1.61 38.79 -8.92
C PRO A 540 2.64 39.06 -10.04
N GLU A 541 3.35 40.19 -9.91
CA GLU A 541 4.45 40.58 -10.80
C GLU A 541 5.62 39.57 -10.77
N VAL A 542 6.22 39.39 -11.96
CA VAL A 542 7.22 38.39 -12.37
C VAL A 542 8.52 38.39 -11.57
#